data_AF-A0AAW4W4X2-F1
#
_entry.id   AF-A0AAW4W4X2-F1
#
_cell.length_a   1.000
_cell.length_b   1.000
_cell.length_c   1.000
_cell.angle_alpha   90.00
_cell.angle_beta   90.00
_cell.angle_gamma   90.00
#
_symmetry.space_group_name_H-M   'P 1'
#
loop_
_entity.id
_entity.type
_entity.pdbx_description
1 polymer ?
#
loop_
_entity_poly.entity_id
_entity_poly.type
_entity_poly.pdbx_seq_one_letter_code
_entity_poly.pdbx_strand_id
1 'polypeptide(L)'
;MNISVMNSKDNWNIFSKNRNAIYGVAIISIMIFHFFEDIANSNLSGGGLGFLGKLYNTFIGSVGVEFFVFLSGVGLYFSMSKDSNILHFFQKRIKRILPVYLMVAIPYWIVIDLIIMQKGVKMFAFDFGFVTFFTQGTRTFWYVLFIVFAYLIYPFVYKILHVKWSDANSARTVRLF
;
A
#
# COMPACT_ATOMS: atom_id res chain seq x y z
N MET A 1 -5.57 -31.83 -25.43
CA MET A 1 -5.56 -31.05 -24.17
C MET A 1 -6.28 -29.74 -24.47
N ASN A 2 -7.57 -29.66 -24.15
CA ASN A 2 -8.40 -28.49 -24.47
C ASN A 2 -8.06 -27.38 -23.47
N ILE A 3 -7.26 -26.42 -23.89
CA ILE A 3 -7.11 -25.16 -23.16
C ILE A 3 -8.38 -24.38 -23.47
N SER A 4 -9.42 -24.59 -22.65
CA SER A 4 -10.59 -23.72 -22.66
C SER A 4 -10.10 -22.31 -22.38
N VAL A 5 -10.22 -21.44 -23.38
CA VAL A 5 -9.94 -20.01 -23.23
C VAL A 5 -10.90 -19.50 -22.16
N MET A 6 -10.39 -19.36 -20.93
CA MET A 6 -11.18 -18.91 -19.79
C MET A 6 -11.77 -17.54 -20.10
N ASN A 7 -13.09 -17.44 -20.04
CA ASN A 7 -13.80 -16.18 -20.23
C ASN A 7 -13.33 -15.18 -19.16
N SER A 8 -13.13 -13.92 -19.53
CA SER A 8 -12.63 -12.88 -18.62
C SER A 8 -13.48 -12.75 -17.35
N LYS A 9 -14.79 -13.04 -17.42
CA LYS A 9 -15.67 -13.07 -16.25
C LYS A 9 -15.28 -14.13 -15.22
N ASP A 10 -14.85 -15.31 -15.65
CA ASP A 10 -14.45 -16.41 -14.77
C ASP A 10 -13.10 -16.12 -14.09
N ASN A 11 -12.17 -15.50 -14.82
CA ASN A 11 -10.87 -15.05 -14.28
C ASN A 11 -11.04 -14.05 -13.13
N TRP A 12 -11.91 -13.04 -13.30
CA TRP A 12 -12.17 -12.05 -12.27
C TRP A 12 -12.89 -12.62 -11.04
N ASN A 13 -13.72 -13.64 -11.24
CA ASN A 13 -14.42 -14.31 -10.15
C ASN A 13 -13.44 -15.09 -9.26
N ILE A 14 -12.50 -15.83 -9.86
CA ILE A 14 -11.44 -16.53 -9.14
C ILE A 14 -10.54 -15.55 -8.39
N PHE A 15 -10.17 -14.43 -9.02
CA PHE A 15 -9.37 -13.39 -8.39
C PHE A 15 -10.08 -12.77 -7.18
N SER A 16 -11.38 -12.44 -7.31
CA SER A 16 -12.18 -11.90 -6.22
C SER A 16 -12.36 -12.88 -5.05
N LYS A 17 -12.46 -14.19 -5.36
CA LYS A 17 -12.58 -15.26 -4.36
C LYS A 17 -11.28 -15.43 -3.55
N ASN A 18 -10.12 -15.35 -4.22
CA ASN A 18 -8.82 -15.54 -3.60
C ASN A 18 -8.13 -14.25 -3.15
N ARG A 19 -8.80 -13.10 -3.28
CA ARG A 19 -8.21 -11.79 -2.95
C ARG A 19 -7.55 -11.74 -1.58
N ASN A 20 -8.19 -12.31 -0.55
CA ASN A 20 -7.67 -12.30 0.81
C ASN A 20 -6.34 -13.06 0.93
N ALA A 21 -6.20 -14.18 0.23
CA ALA A 21 -4.95 -14.95 0.19
C ALA A 21 -3.84 -14.16 -0.50
N ILE A 22 -4.16 -13.48 -1.60
CA ILE A 22 -3.20 -12.64 -2.33
C ILE A 22 -2.71 -11.47 -1.47
N TYR A 23 -3.62 -10.78 -0.76
CA TYR A 23 -3.24 -9.75 0.21
C TYR A 23 -2.40 -10.33 1.35
N GLY A 24 -2.70 -11.55 1.81
CA GLY A 24 -1.92 -12.24 2.84
C GLY A 24 -0.48 -12.51 2.40
N VAL A 25 -0.28 -13.01 1.19
CA VAL A 25 1.07 -13.23 0.62
C VAL A 25 1.84 -11.91 0.53
N ALA A 26 1.20 -10.83 0.07
CA ALA A 26 1.84 -9.51 0.01
C ALA A 26 2.29 -9.01 1.39
N ILE A 27 1.46 -9.19 2.43
CA ILE A 27 1.82 -8.82 3.82
C ILE A 27 3.02 -9.63 4.30
N ILE A 28 3.03 -10.94 4.07
CA ILE A 28 4.15 -11.81 4.45
C ILE A 28 5.43 -11.37 3.73
N SER A 29 5.36 -11.05 2.44
CA SER A 29 6.51 -10.53 1.68
C SER A 29 7.06 -9.23 2.27
N ILE A 30 6.20 -8.30 2.71
CA ILE A 30 6.63 -7.06 3.37
C ILE A 30 7.29 -7.34 4.74
N MET A 31 6.74 -8.28 5.52
CA MET A 31 7.35 -8.66 6.80
C MET A 31 8.75 -9.25 6.61
N ILE A 32 8.93 -10.11 5.60
CA ILE A 32 10.23 -10.69 5.26
C ILE A 32 11.21 -9.60 4.83
N PHE A 33 10.76 -8.62 4.04
CA PHE A 33 11.58 -7.49 3.64
C PHE A 33 12.13 -6.70 4.84
N HIS A 34 11.27 -6.30 5.78
CA HIS A 34 11.71 -5.57 6.96
C HIS A 34 12.66 -6.39 7.83
N PHE A 35 12.44 -7.70 7.95
CA PHE A 35 13.36 -8.58 8.68
C PHE A 35 14.77 -8.59 8.06
N PHE A 36 14.88 -8.69 6.73
CA PHE A 36 16.17 -8.67 6.05
C PHE A 36 16.82 -7.27 6.05
N GLU A 37 16.01 -6.21 5.97
CA GLU A 37 16.47 -4.82 6.11
C GLU A 37 17.08 -4.57 7.49
N ASP A 38 16.44 -5.02 8.57
CA ASP A 38 16.95 -4.91 9.93
C ASP A 38 18.25 -5.71 10.15
N ILE A 39 18.33 -6.93 9.60
CA ILE A 39 19.58 -7.72 9.63
C ILE A 39 20.70 -6.99 8.88
N ALA A 40 20.42 -6.44 7.71
CA ALA A 40 21.41 -5.72 6.90
C ALA A 40 21.90 -4.43 7.57
N ASN A 41 21.05 -3.75 8.34
CA ASN A 41 21.36 -2.50 9.04
C ASN A 41 21.95 -2.69 10.44
N SER A 42 21.83 -3.88 11.03
CA SER A 42 22.39 -4.19 12.35
C SER A 42 23.90 -4.51 12.29
N ASN A 43 24.61 -4.25 13.41
CA ASN A 43 26.05 -4.59 13.58
C ASN A 43 26.34 -6.11 13.51
N LEU A 44 25.32 -6.96 13.36
CA LEU A 44 25.43 -8.39 13.05
C LEU A 44 25.78 -8.66 11.57
N SER A 45 26.08 -7.61 10.78
CA SER A 45 26.56 -7.73 9.40
C SER A 45 27.89 -8.52 9.24
N GLY A 46 28.56 -8.85 10.35
CA GLY A 46 29.69 -9.78 10.37
C GLY A 46 29.24 -11.25 10.33
N GLY A 47 29.01 -11.81 9.15
CA GLY A 47 28.75 -13.24 8.95
C GLY A 47 27.94 -13.55 7.69
N GLY A 48 27.78 -14.85 7.38
CA GLY A 48 27.02 -15.31 6.20
C GLY A 48 25.56 -14.80 6.17
N LEU A 49 24.94 -14.59 7.33
CA LEU A 49 23.58 -14.05 7.45
C LEU A 49 23.49 -12.57 7.02
N GLY A 50 24.51 -11.76 7.37
CA GLY A 50 24.59 -10.35 6.96
C GLY A 50 24.84 -10.19 5.45
N PHE A 51 25.62 -11.10 4.85
CA PHE A 51 25.78 -11.18 3.40
C PHE A 51 24.45 -11.52 2.71
N LEU A 52 23.71 -12.52 3.21
CA LEU A 52 22.40 -12.87 2.67
C LEU A 52 21.38 -11.73 2.81
N GLY A 53 21.39 -11.00 3.92
CA GLY A 53 20.54 -9.82 4.12
C GLY A 53 20.86 -8.69 3.12
N LYS A 54 22.14 -8.38 2.89
CA LYS A 54 22.55 -7.39 1.88
C LYS A 54 22.22 -7.85 0.46
N LEU A 55 22.40 -9.13 0.17
CA LEU A 55 22.07 -9.71 -1.14
C LEU A 55 20.56 -9.62 -1.39
N TYR A 56 19.74 -10.03 -0.41
CA TYR A 56 18.29 -9.92 -0.49
C TYR A 56 17.84 -8.46 -0.72
N ASN A 57 18.39 -7.51 0.05
CA ASN A 57 18.03 -6.10 -0.11
C ASN A 57 18.47 -5.55 -1.49
N THR A 58 19.59 -6.02 -2.03
CA THR A 58 20.09 -5.58 -3.35
C THR A 58 19.27 -6.16 -4.51
N PHE A 59 18.87 -7.43 -4.42
CA PHE A 59 18.22 -8.15 -5.52
C PHE A 59 16.70 -8.14 -5.47
N ILE A 60 16.12 -8.32 -4.28
CA ILE A 60 14.67 -8.33 -4.08
C ILE A 60 14.20 -6.96 -3.61
N GLY A 61 14.96 -6.29 -2.75
CA GLY A 61 14.64 -4.94 -2.30
C GLY A 61 13.20 -4.83 -1.79
N SER A 62 12.55 -3.69 -2.07
CA SER A 62 11.21 -3.40 -1.58
C SER A 62 10.07 -4.12 -2.27
N VAL A 63 10.30 -5.07 -3.21
CA VAL A 63 9.31 -5.65 -4.16
C VAL A 63 7.93 -5.97 -3.56
N GLY A 64 7.87 -6.40 -2.29
CA GLY A 64 6.60 -6.62 -1.58
C GLY A 64 5.70 -5.38 -1.48
N VAL A 65 6.30 -4.20 -1.31
CA VAL A 65 5.61 -2.90 -1.27
C VAL A 65 4.99 -2.58 -2.63
N GLU A 66 5.74 -2.72 -3.73
CA GLU A 66 5.25 -2.45 -5.08
C GLU A 66 4.10 -3.41 -5.43
N PHE A 67 4.22 -4.69 -5.08
CA PHE A 67 3.13 -5.66 -5.22
C PHE A 67 1.90 -5.26 -4.42
N PHE A 68 2.06 -4.83 -3.17
CA PHE A 68 0.94 -4.40 -2.33
C PHE A 68 0.27 -3.14 -2.89
N VAL A 69 1.05 -2.17 -3.37
CA VAL A 69 0.53 -0.95 -4.01
C VAL A 69 -0.23 -1.28 -5.28
N PHE A 70 0.32 -2.17 -6.12
CA PHE A 70 -0.34 -2.64 -7.32
C PHE A 70 -1.68 -3.32 -7.02
N LEU A 71 -1.69 -4.28 -6.09
CA LEU A 71 -2.91 -4.98 -5.65
C LEU A 71 -3.95 -4.04 -5.05
N SER A 72 -3.50 -3.05 -4.27
CA SER A 72 -4.35 -1.99 -3.74
C SER A 72 -4.96 -1.18 -4.89
N GLY A 73 -4.18 -0.78 -5.90
CA GLY A 73 -4.64 -0.09 -7.09
C GLY A 73 -5.72 -0.84 -7.87
N VAL A 74 -5.53 -2.15 -8.07
CA VAL A 74 -6.52 -3.04 -8.71
C VAL A 74 -7.79 -3.13 -7.85
N GLY A 75 -7.66 -3.27 -6.54
CA GLY A 75 -8.79 -3.31 -5.61
C GLY A 75 -9.60 -2.01 -5.59
N LEU A 76 -8.94 -0.87 -5.78
CA LEU A 76 -9.59 0.44 -5.90
C LEU A 76 -10.41 0.54 -7.21
N TYR A 77 -9.90 -0.02 -8.31
CA TYR A 77 -10.55 0.04 -9.62
C TYR A 77 -11.88 -0.69 -9.60
N PHE A 78 -11.89 -1.90 -9.04
CA PHE A 78 -13.11 -2.68 -8.86
C PHE A 78 -14.10 -2.07 -7.88
N SER A 79 -13.62 -1.28 -6.91
CA SER A 79 -14.49 -0.58 -5.98
C SER A 79 -15.21 0.59 -6.65
N MET A 80 -14.51 1.33 -7.52
CA MET A 80 -15.04 2.51 -8.18
C MET A 80 -15.89 2.17 -9.41
N SER A 81 -15.60 1.04 -10.07
CA SER A 81 -16.45 0.50 -11.14
C SER A 81 -17.82 0.02 -10.64
N LYS A 82 -17.97 -0.24 -9.34
CA LYS A 82 -19.22 -0.68 -8.72
C LYS A 82 -20.03 0.46 -8.09
N ASP A 83 -19.36 1.53 -7.64
CA ASP A 83 -20.00 2.69 -7.02
C ASP A 83 -19.23 3.94 -7.45
N SER A 84 -19.87 4.78 -8.26
CA SER A 84 -19.28 6.01 -8.82
C SER A 84 -19.20 7.16 -7.83
N ASN A 85 -19.71 7.00 -6.60
CA ASN A 85 -19.67 8.04 -5.58
C ASN A 85 -18.30 8.14 -4.90
N ILE A 86 -17.53 9.14 -5.34
CA ILE A 86 -16.19 9.47 -4.82
C ILE A 86 -16.22 9.69 -3.29
N LEU A 87 -17.22 10.44 -2.77
CA LEU A 87 -17.32 10.73 -1.34
C LEU A 87 -17.57 9.47 -0.49
N HIS A 88 -18.46 8.58 -0.96
CA HIS A 88 -18.75 7.34 -0.27
C HIS A 88 -17.54 6.40 -0.23
N PHE A 89 -16.77 6.37 -1.33
CA PHE A 89 -15.50 5.65 -1.41
C PHE A 89 -14.47 6.13 -0.38
N PHE A 90 -14.29 7.45 -0.22
CA PHE A 90 -13.39 8.01 0.78
C PHE A 90 -13.84 7.69 2.20
N GLN A 91 -15.12 7.92 2.52
CA GLN A 91 -15.66 7.68 3.85
C GLN A 91 -15.48 6.23 4.30
N LYS A 92 -15.74 5.26 3.42
CA LYS A 92 -15.58 3.83 3.73
C LYS A 92 -14.14 3.46 4.07
N ARG A 93 -13.16 4.11 3.43
CA ARG A 93 -11.73 3.83 3.62
C ARG A 93 -11.18 4.54 4.85
N ILE A 94 -11.52 5.81 5.05
CA ILE A 94 -11.13 6.56 6.25
C ILE A 94 -11.70 5.90 7.51
N LYS A 95 -12.97 5.48 7.50
CA LYS A 95 -13.59 4.77 8.64
C LYS A 95 -12.89 3.45 9.00
N ARG A 96 -12.14 2.85 8.07
CA ARG A 96 -11.38 1.62 8.32
C ARG A 96 -9.95 1.90 8.77
N ILE A 97 -9.29 2.89 8.17
CA ILE A 97 -7.86 3.17 8.41
C ILE A 97 -7.68 4.01 9.66
N LEU A 98 -8.54 5.00 9.87
CA LEU A 98 -8.41 5.95 10.97
C LEU A 98 -8.48 5.26 12.35
N PRO A 99 -9.43 4.35 12.65
CA PRO A 99 -9.46 3.70 13.96
C PRO A 99 -8.24 2.82 14.21
N VAL A 100 -7.76 2.12 13.18
CA VAL A 100 -6.56 1.25 13.28
C VAL A 100 -5.32 2.10 13.52
N TYR A 101 -5.18 3.20 12.78
CA TYR A 101 -4.06 4.13 12.98
C TYR A 101 -4.08 4.73 14.39
N LEU A 102 -5.24 5.21 14.86
CA LEU A 102 -5.36 5.75 16.22
C LEU A 102 -5.01 4.72 17.28
N MET A 103 -5.48 3.48 17.13
CA MET A 103 -5.25 2.40 18.09
C MET A 103 -3.76 2.04 18.22
N VAL A 104 -2.97 2.16 17.15
CA VAL A 104 -1.54 1.81 17.15
C VAL A 104 -0.65 3.03 17.42
N ALA A 105 -0.94 4.17 16.78
CA ALA A 105 -0.11 5.37 16.86
C ALA A 105 -0.16 6.02 18.24
N ILE A 106 -1.33 6.08 18.89
CA ILE A 106 -1.48 6.69 20.22
C ILE A 106 -0.59 6.01 21.26
N PRO A 107 -0.69 4.68 21.51
CA PRO A 107 0.15 4.05 22.52
C PRO A 107 1.63 4.08 22.13
N TYR A 108 1.97 3.94 20.84
CA TYR A 108 3.35 3.99 20.38
C TYR A 108 4.02 5.34 20.70
N TRP A 109 3.40 6.45 20.31
CA TRP A 109 3.97 7.78 20.53
C TRP A 109 3.94 8.19 22.00
N ILE A 110 2.94 7.74 22.78
CA ILE A 110 2.95 7.92 24.24
C ILE A 110 4.20 7.27 24.86
N VAL A 111 4.49 6.02 24.50
CA VAL A 111 5.66 5.31 25.04
C VAL A 111 6.96 5.96 24.58
N ILE A 112 7.08 6.31 23.30
CA ILE A 112 8.33 6.88 22.76
C ILE A 112 8.56 8.30 23.26
N ASP A 113 7.59 9.21 23.14
CA ASP A 113 7.82 10.64 23.39
C ASP A 113 7.66 11.04 24.85
N LEU A 114 6.77 10.37 25.60
CA LEU A 114 6.53 10.71 27.01
C LEU A 114 7.36 9.86 27.96
N ILE A 115 7.56 8.56 27.67
CA ILE A 115 8.27 7.65 28.59
C ILE A 115 9.76 7.57 28.25
N ILE A 116 10.12 7.33 26.98
CA ILE A 116 11.51 7.04 26.60
C ILE A 116 12.32 8.31 26.31
N MET A 117 11.82 9.19 25.44
CA MET A 117 12.57 10.36 24.97
C MET A 117 12.29 11.64 25.77
N GLN A 118 11.22 11.67 26.59
CA GLN A 118 10.76 12.82 27.37
C GLN A 118 10.69 14.15 26.60
N LYS A 119 10.33 14.10 25.31
CA LYS A 119 10.27 15.28 24.42
C LYS A 119 9.00 16.12 24.63
N GLY A 120 8.06 15.61 25.42
CA GLY A 120 6.82 16.29 25.81
C GLY A 120 5.71 16.27 24.74
N VAL A 121 4.54 16.80 25.10
CA VAL A 121 3.30 16.70 24.32
C VAL A 121 3.36 17.39 22.96
N LYS A 122 4.25 18.38 22.79
CA LYS A 122 4.45 19.07 21.50
C LYS A 122 5.06 18.13 20.45
N MET A 123 6.03 17.30 20.84
CA MET A 123 6.67 16.34 19.93
C MET A 123 5.66 15.29 19.47
N PHE A 124 4.88 14.76 20.42
CA PHE A 124 3.77 13.83 20.16
C PHE A 124 2.80 14.37 19.09
N ALA A 125 2.40 15.65 19.17
CA ALA A 125 1.51 16.24 18.17
C ALA A 125 2.17 16.38 16.78
N PHE A 126 3.46 16.69 16.72
CA PHE A 126 4.21 16.75 15.47
C PHE A 126 4.40 15.37 14.84
N ASP A 127 4.72 14.36 15.65
CA ASP A 127 4.88 12.97 15.21
C ASP A 127 3.55 12.35 14.75
N PHE A 128 2.47 12.59 15.50
CA PHE A 128 1.12 12.19 15.13
C PHE A 128 0.62 12.88 13.85
N GLY A 129 1.01 14.15 13.64
CA GLY A 129 0.70 14.91 12.43
C GLY A 129 1.56 14.58 11.22
N PHE A 130 2.46 13.59 11.29
CA PHE A 130 3.48 13.30 10.28
C PHE A 130 4.40 14.49 9.95
N VAL A 131 4.48 15.50 10.81
CA VAL A 131 5.31 16.70 10.58
C VAL A 131 6.79 16.36 10.76
N THR A 132 7.11 15.44 11.67
CA THR A 132 8.47 14.91 11.84
C THR A 132 8.95 14.09 10.66
N PHE A 133 8.04 13.52 9.85
CA PHE A 133 8.41 12.90 8.58
C PHE A 133 9.04 13.91 7.62
N PHE A 134 8.47 15.11 7.51
CA PHE A 134 8.97 16.17 6.62
C PHE A 134 10.16 16.94 7.19
N THR A 135 10.23 17.10 8.52
CA THR A 135 11.25 17.94 9.17
C THR A 135 12.45 17.16 9.66
N GLN A 136 12.26 15.93 10.15
CA GLN A 136 13.29 15.10 10.78
C GLN A 136 13.54 13.79 10.03
N GLY A 137 12.78 13.52 8.96
CA GLY A 137 12.91 12.29 8.18
C GLY A 137 12.44 11.04 8.92
N THR A 138 11.67 11.18 10.01
CA THR A 138 11.18 10.06 10.81
C THR A 138 10.24 9.21 9.97
N ARG A 139 10.68 8.01 9.56
CA ARG A 139 9.90 7.12 8.68
C ARG A 139 8.85 6.28 9.41
N THR A 140 8.68 6.49 10.71
CA THR A 140 7.70 5.77 11.52
C THR A 140 6.29 6.04 10.99
N PHE A 141 5.59 4.97 10.58
CA PHE A 141 4.27 5.02 9.93
C PHE A 141 4.19 5.74 8.58
N TRP A 142 5.32 6.00 7.89
CA TRP A 142 5.34 6.67 6.57
C TRP A 142 4.34 6.05 5.57
N TYR A 143 4.14 4.75 5.68
CA TYR A 143 3.25 3.97 4.83
C TYR A 143 1.77 4.40 4.94
N VAL A 144 1.31 4.81 6.13
CA VAL A 144 -0.06 5.31 6.33
C VAL A 144 -0.25 6.61 5.56
N LEU A 145 0.73 7.52 5.65
CA LEU A 145 0.74 8.77 4.90
C LEU A 145 0.74 8.50 3.39
N PHE A 146 1.58 7.58 2.92
CA PHE A 146 1.62 7.15 1.52
C PHE A 146 0.27 6.61 1.04
N ILE A 147 -0.39 5.74 1.81
CA ILE A 147 -1.72 5.20 1.48
C ILE A 147 -2.77 6.32 1.38
N VAL A 148 -2.76 7.28 2.30
CA VAL A 148 -3.70 8.40 2.28
C VAL A 148 -3.52 9.21 1.01
N PHE A 149 -2.28 9.56 0.64
CA PHE A 149 -1.99 10.24 -0.63
C PHE A 149 -2.42 9.42 -1.84
N ALA A 150 -2.13 8.12 -1.86
CA ALA A 150 -2.53 7.24 -2.95
C ALA A 150 -4.06 7.26 -3.14
N TYR A 151 -4.84 7.25 -2.06
CA TYR A 151 -6.30 7.36 -2.15
C TYR A 151 -6.79 8.73 -2.59
N LEU A 152 -6.13 9.82 -2.21
CA LEU A 152 -6.46 11.17 -2.66
C LEU A 152 -6.26 11.33 -4.18
N ILE A 153 -5.19 10.74 -4.72
CA ILE A 153 -4.84 10.80 -6.14
C ILE A 153 -5.70 9.82 -6.97
N TYR A 154 -6.12 8.71 -6.37
CA TYR A 154 -6.86 7.65 -7.06
C TYR A 154 -8.08 8.10 -7.89
N PRO A 155 -9.02 8.94 -7.42
CA PRO A 155 -10.17 9.36 -8.22
C PRO A 155 -9.76 10.11 -9.50
N PHE A 156 -8.64 10.82 -9.49
CA PHE A 156 -8.10 11.48 -10.67
C PHE A 156 -7.55 10.46 -11.67
N VAL A 157 -6.79 9.47 -11.18
CA VAL A 157 -6.28 8.36 -11.99
C VAL A 157 -7.43 7.59 -12.63
N TYR A 158 -8.49 7.29 -11.86
CA TYR A 158 -9.67 6.60 -12.38
C TYR A 158 -10.36 7.38 -13.50
N LYS A 159 -10.55 8.70 -13.35
CA LYS A 159 -11.13 9.55 -14.40
C LYS A 159 -10.30 9.50 -15.69
N ILE A 160 -8.97 9.62 -15.59
CA ILE A 160 -8.07 9.57 -16.75
C ILE A 160 -8.16 8.21 -17.45
N LEU A 161 -8.14 7.12 -16.68
CA LEU A 161 -8.24 5.77 -17.23
C LEU A 161 -9.58 5.53 -17.93
N HIS A 162 -10.69 5.98 -17.34
CA HIS A 162 -12.01 5.80 -17.91
C HIS A 162 -12.21 6.62 -19.19
N VAL A 163 -11.71 7.86 -19.25
CA VAL A 163 -11.74 8.69 -20.46
C VAL A 163 -10.95 8.02 -21.59
N LYS A 164 -9.70 7.61 -21.34
CA LYS A 164 -8.87 6.93 -22.35
C LYS A 164 -9.49 5.62 -22.84
N TRP A 165 -10.15 4.88 -21.97
CA TRP A 165 -10.81 3.63 -22.35
C TRP A 165 -12.04 3.87 -23.24
N SER A 166 -12.80 4.93 -22.96
CA SER A 166 -13.89 5.40 -23.81
C SER A 166 -13.39 5.79 -25.20
N ASP A 167 -12.34 6.62 -25.26
CA ASP A 167 -11.77 7.10 -26.53
C ASP A 167 -11.21 5.96 -27.38
N ALA A 168 -10.52 4.99 -26.75
CA ALA A 168 -9.97 3.83 -27.43
C ALA A 168 -11.06 2.91 -28.02
N ASN A 169 -12.18 2.74 -27.33
CA ASN A 169 -13.31 1.96 -27.84
C ASN A 169 -14.05 2.70 -28.95
N SER A 170 -14.26 4.00 -28.82
CA SER A 170 -14.86 4.82 -29.89
C SER A 170 -14.00 4.80 -31.16
N ALA A 171 -12.67 4.90 -31.03
CA ALA A 171 -11.75 4.80 -32.17
C ALA A 171 -11.71 3.41 -32.82
N ARG A 172 -11.93 2.33 -32.04
CA ARG A 172 -12.04 0.96 -32.58
C ARG A 172 -13.35 0.74 -33.32
N THR A 173 -14.46 1.25 -32.81
CA THR A 173 -15.76 1.15 -33.48
C THR A 173 -15.75 1.88 -34.83
N VAL A 174 -15.15 3.08 -34.90
CA VAL A 174 -15.05 3.85 -36.15
C VAL A 174 -14.12 3.19 -37.19
N ARG A 175 -13.15 2.35 -36.79
CA ARG A 175 -12.28 1.62 -37.74
C ARG A 175 -12.90 0.32 -38.27
N LEU A 176 -14.04 -0.11 -37.73
CA LEU A 176 -14.76 -1.31 -38.12
C LEU A 176 -15.95 -1.03 -39.06
N PHE A 177 -16.19 0.26 -39.37
CA PHE A 177 -17.12 0.74 -40.40
C PHE A 177 -16.32 1.43 -41.51
#